data_AF-A0A7W0G1H4-F1
#
_entry.id   AF-A0A7W0G1H4-F1
#
_cell.length_a   1.000
_cell.length_b   1.000
_cell.length_c   1.000
_cell.angle_alpha   90.00
_cell.angle_beta   90.00
_cell.angle_gamma   90.00
#
_symmetry.space_group_name_H-M   'P 1'
#
loop_
_entity.id
_entity.type
_entity.pdbx_description
1 polymer ?
#
loop_
_entity_poly.entity_id
_entity_poly.type
_entity_poly.pdbx_seq_one_letter_code
_entity_poly.pdbx_strand_id
1 'polypeptide(L)'
;MGEDRDEETVRIIAATLRRFGLPATNEGAAENVAQEWFDAGFEDPEEVEDWLRARCYTAVVAFALERAGITPQQAAIRTTAGTDGSEDTLGSKLASGALSFDEARRIITSEFWNS
;
A
#
# COMPACT_ATOMS: atom_id res chain seq x y z
N MET A 1 -22.24 18.43 -8.73
CA MET A 1 -21.29 18.07 -9.81
C MET A 1 -19.91 17.65 -9.24
N GLY A 2 -19.86 17.18 -7.98
CA GLY A 2 -18.67 16.59 -7.33
C GLY A 2 -18.92 15.10 -7.06
N GLU A 3 -20.08 14.81 -6.46
CA GLU A 3 -20.55 13.45 -6.11
C GLU A 3 -20.45 12.43 -7.26
N ASP A 4 -20.82 12.78 -8.49
CA ASP A 4 -20.73 11.85 -9.64
C ASP A 4 -19.28 11.42 -9.97
N ARG A 5 -18.31 12.32 -9.75
CA ARG A 5 -16.88 12.03 -9.99
C ARG A 5 -16.31 11.19 -8.84
N ASP A 6 -16.68 11.49 -7.61
CA ASP A 6 -16.23 10.75 -6.43
C ASP A 6 -16.71 9.29 -6.50
N GLU A 7 -17.98 9.07 -6.88
CA GLU A 7 -18.54 7.74 -7.12
C GLU A 7 -17.88 6.99 -8.29
N GLU A 8 -17.46 7.71 -9.34
CA GLU A 8 -16.70 7.12 -10.45
C GLU A 8 -15.31 6.67 -9.99
N THR A 9 -14.60 7.51 -9.24
CA THR A 9 -13.29 7.20 -8.67
C THR A 9 -13.35 5.96 -7.78
N VAL A 10 -14.29 5.91 -6.83
CA VAL A 10 -14.47 4.75 -5.94
C VAL A 10 -14.75 3.47 -6.74
N ARG A 11 -15.55 3.55 -7.82
CA ARG A 11 -15.80 2.40 -8.70
C ARG A 11 -14.54 1.94 -9.43
N ILE A 12 -13.69 2.85 -9.89
CA ILE A 12 -12.43 2.50 -10.56
C ILE A 12 -11.46 1.86 -9.56
N ILE A 13 -11.32 2.43 -8.35
CA ILE A 13 -10.51 1.84 -7.27
C ILE A 13 -11.01 0.43 -6.93
N ALA A 14 -12.32 0.23 -6.81
CA ALA A 14 -12.91 -1.09 -6.56
C ALA A 14 -12.59 -2.10 -7.69
N ALA A 15 -12.60 -1.65 -8.95
CA ALA A 15 -12.18 -2.49 -10.08
C ALA A 15 -10.69 -2.85 -10.01
N THR A 16 -9.83 -1.91 -9.60
CA THR A 16 -8.41 -2.16 -9.34
C THR A 16 -8.23 -3.20 -8.24
N LEU A 17 -8.85 -3.03 -7.07
CA LEU A 17 -8.76 -3.98 -5.95
C LEU A 17 -9.16 -5.41 -6.37
N ARG A 18 -10.22 -5.55 -7.17
CA ARG A 18 -10.65 -6.86 -7.71
C ARG A 18 -9.59 -7.54 -8.57
N ARG A 19 -8.78 -6.80 -9.33
CA ARG A 19 -7.69 -7.36 -10.14
C ARG A 19 -6.59 -8.00 -9.26
N PHE A 20 -6.41 -7.51 -8.04
CA PHE A 20 -5.46 -8.05 -7.05
C PHE A 20 -6.05 -9.15 -6.15
N GLY A 21 -7.36 -9.38 -6.23
CA GLY A 21 -8.05 -10.49 -5.57
C GLY A 21 -8.27 -10.31 -4.06
N LEU A 22 -8.53 -11.42 -3.38
CA LEU A 22 -8.94 -11.45 -1.96
C LEU A 22 -8.00 -10.70 -0.99
N PRO A 23 -6.66 -10.74 -1.14
CA PRO A 23 -5.78 -9.99 -0.25
C PRO A 23 -6.04 -8.48 -0.30
N ALA A 24 -6.31 -7.94 -1.50
CA ALA A 24 -6.56 -6.52 -1.70
C ALA A 24 -7.96 -6.10 -1.24
N THR A 25 -8.93 -7.01 -1.23
CA THR A 25 -10.28 -6.71 -0.74
C THR A 25 -10.46 -7.00 0.74
N ASN A 26 -9.42 -7.49 1.44
CA ASN A 26 -9.49 -7.95 2.84
C ASN A 26 -10.71 -8.89 3.07
N GLU A 27 -10.99 -9.76 2.09
CA GLU A 27 -12.18 -10.63 2.04
C GLU A 27 -13.55 -9.90 2.08
N GLY A 28 -13.57 -8.57 2.10
CA GLY A 28 -14.75 -7.73 2.07
C GLY A 28 -15.22 -7.36 0.65
N ALA A 29 -16.26 -6.53 0.59
CA ALA A 29 -16.72 -5.94 -0.66
C ALA A 29 -15.69 -4.91 -1.17
N ALA A 30 -15.30 -5.04 -2.44
CA ALA A 30 -14.30 -4.17 -3.05
C ALA A 30 -14.70 -2.69 -3.00
N GLU A 31 -16.00 -2.39 -3.04
CA GLU A 31 -16.55 -1.05 -2.89
C GLU A 31 -16.26 -0.43 -1.52
N ASN A 32 -16.41 -1.22 -0.45
CA ASN A 32 -16.16 -0.72 0.91
C ASN A 32 -14.66 -0.41 1.08
N VAL A 33 -13.80 -1.32 0.61
CA VAL A 33 -12.35 -1.10 0.67
C VAL A 33 -11.94 0.06 -0.23
N ALA A 34 -12.53 0.20 -1.42
CA ALA A 34 -12.29 1.34 -2.29
C ALA A 34 -12.67 2.67 -1.63
N GLN A 35 -13.78 2.69 -0.88
CA GLN A 35 -14.17 3.85 -0.10
C GLN A 35 -13.12 4.15 1.00
N GLU A 36 -12.57 3.14 1.67
CA GLU A 36 -11.49 3.34 2.65
C GLU A 36 -10.23 3.95 2.03
N TRP A 37 -9.85 3.54 0.81
CA TRP A 37 -8.74 4.15 0.07
C TRP A 37 -9.03 5.60 -0.29
N PHE A 38 -10.22 5.87 -0.82
CA PHE A 38 -10.66 7.23 -1.15
C PHE A 38 -10.70 8.14 0.08
N ASP A 39 -11.29 7.67 1.19
CA ASP A 39 -11.40 8.40 2.46
C ASP A 39 -10.02 8.67 3.10
N ALA A 40 -9.03 7.81 2.82
CA ALA A 40 -7.64 8.02 3.23
C ALA A 40 -6.89 9.04 2.36
N GLY A 41 -7.52 9.56 1.30
CA GLY A 41 -6.95 10.55 0.38
C GLY A 41 -6.35 9.97 -0.90
N PHE A 42 -6.44 8.66 -1.11
CA PHE A 42 -5.96 8.01 -2.33
C PHE A 42 -7.02 8.08 -3.43
N GLU A 43 -7.14 9.25 -4.05
CA GLU A 43 -8.11 9.51 -5.12
C GLU A 43 -7.61 9.05 -6.51
N ASP A 44 -6.31 8.78 -6.66
CA ASP A 44 -5.71 8.30 -7.90
C ASP A 44 -5.69 6.75 -7.94
N PRO A 45 -6.45 6.09 -8.83
CA PRO A 45 -6.43 4.64 -8.94
C PRO A 45 -5.09 4.06 -9.34
N GLU A 46 -4.23 4.81 -10.05
CA GLU A 46 -2.87 4.37 -10.40
C GLU A 46 -1.99 4.31 -9.15
N GLU A 47 -2.14 5.28 -8.24
CA GLU A 47 -1.45 5.28 -6.96
C GLU A 47 -1.87 4.08 -6.09
N VAL A 48 -3.18 3.80 -6.01
CA VAL A 48 -3.68 2.61 -5.32
C VAL A 48 -3.08 1.34 -5.94
N GLU A 49 -3.05 1.24 -7.26
CA GLU A 49 -2.44 0.09 -7.95
C GLU A 49 -0.97 -0.10 -7.57
N ASP A 50 -0.19 0.98 -7.45
CA ASP A 50 1.22 0.93 -7.05
C ASP A 50 1.40 0.46 -5.60
N TRP A 51 0.54 0.90 -4.66
CA TRP A 51 0.56 0.39 -3.29
C TRP A 51 0.21 -1.11 -3.23
N LEU A 52 -0.76 -1.56 -4.01
CA LEU A 52 -1.15 -2.97 -4.09
C LEU A 52 -0.02 -3.84 -4.67
N ARG A 53 0.74 -3.32 -5.66
CA ARG A 53 1.96 -3.98 -6.18
C ARG A 53 3.05 -4.09 -5.13
N ALA A 54 3.16 -3.11 -4.25
CA ALA A 54 4.03 -3.16 -3.06
C ALA A 54 3.50 -4.08 -1.94
N ARG A 55 2.43 -4.85 -2.20
CA ARG A 55 1.72 -5.71 -1.25
C ARG A 55 1.19 -4.96 -0.02
N CYS A 56 0.97 -3.66 -0.16
CA CYS A 56 0.29 -2.85 0.85
C CYS A 56 -1.21 -2.84 0.56
N TYR A 57 -1.93 -3.80 1.14
CA TYR A 57 -3.34 -4.04 0.81
C TYR A 57 -4.36 -3.21 1.59
N THR A 58 -3.92 -2.36 2.53
CA THR A 58 -4.82 -1.56 3.36
C THR A 58 -4.50 -0.07 3.23
N ALA A 59 -5.55 0.74 3.08
CA ALA A 59 -5.45 2.18 2.98
C ALA A 59 -4.77 2.80 4.22
N VAL A 60 -5.08 2.27 5.42
CA VAL A 60 -4.48 2.74 6.68
C VAL A 60 -2.96 2.57 6.70
N VAL A 61 -2.45 1.44 6.21
CA VAL A 61 -0.99 1.23 6.16
C VAL A 61 -0.36 2.08 5.06
N ALA A 62 -0.97 2.16 3.88
CA ALA A 62 -0.47 3.02 2.79
C ALA A 62 -0.38 4.48 3.24
N PHE A 63 -1.41 4.99 3.91
CA PHE A 63 -1.42 6.34 4.49
C PHE A 63 -0.32 6.52 5.54
N ALA A 64 -0.09 5.53 6.42
CA ALA A 64 0.98 5.60 7.40
C ALA A 64 2.38 5.61 6.74
N LEU A 65 2.57 4.84 5.66
CA LEU A 65 3.79 4.81 4.87
C LEU A 65 4.04 6.15 4.16
N GLU A 66 3.02 6.67 3.49
CA GLU A 66 3.08 7.97 2.83
C GLU A 66 3.41 9.09 3.82
N ARG A 67 2.73 9.13 4.98
CA ARG A 67 3.05 10.09 6.05
C ARG A 67 4.45 9.93 6.63
N ALA A 68 5.04 8.74 6.55
CA ALA A 68 6.41 8.50 6.94
C ALA A 68 7.44 8.89 5.84
N GLY A 69 6.96 9.33 4.68
CA GLY A 69 7.77 9.69 3.50
C GLY A 69 8.23 8.48 2.70
N ILE A 70 7.58 7.32 2.86
CA ILE A 70 7.87 6.10 2.11
C ILE A 70 6.93 6.05 0.91
N THR A 71 7.48 5.94 -0.30
CA THR A 71 6.68 5.83 -1.53
C THR A 71 6.27 4.38 -1.82
N PRO A 72 5.27 4.12 -2.68
CA PRO A 72 4.94 2.75 -3.11
C PRO A 72 6.15 1.97 -3.65
N GLN A 73 7.00 2.64 -4.43
CA GLN A 73 8.19 2.03 -5.03
C GLN A 73 9.23 1.64 -3.96
N GLN A 74 9.39 2.46 -2.92
CA GLN A 74 10.23 2.12 -1.78
C GLN A 74 9.59 0.98 -0.96
N ALA A 75 8.28 1.01 -0.74
CA ALA A 75 7.56 -0.05 -0.04
C ALA A 75 7.66 -1.41 -0.77
N ALA A 76 7.83 -1.41 -2.10
CA ALA A 76 8.02 -2.61 -2.91
C ALA A 76 9.41 -3.27 -2.79
N ILE A 77 10.39 -2.61 -2.15
CA ILE A 77 11.72 -3.19 -1.90
C ILE A 77 11.57 -4.48 -1.10
N ARG A 78 12.18 -5.57 -1.58
CA ARG A 78 12.18 -6.86 -0.86
C ARG A 78 13.33 -6.92 0.13
N THR A 79 13.08 -7.47 1.30
CA THR A 79 14.10 -7.66 2.33
C THR A 79 13.82 -8.91 3.16
N THR A 80 14.88 -9.49 3.71
CA THR A 80 14.82 -10.53 4.76
C THR A 80 14.92 -9.94 6.16
N ALA A 81 15.17 -8.62 6.29
CA ALA A 81 15.22 -7.94 7.56
C ALA A 81 13.84 -7.92 8.25
N GLY A 82 13.86 -7.82 9.58
CA GLY A 82 12.66 -7.90 10.42
C GLY A 82 12.71 -9.08 11.38
N THR A 83 11.64 -9.27 12.14
CA THR A 83 11.61 -10.21 13.27
C THR A 83 11.30 -11.66 12.87
N ASP A 84 10.80 -11.89 11.66
CA ASP A 84 10.31 -13.20 11.20
C ASP A 84 11.30 -13.93 10.28
N GLY A 85 12.35 -13.26 9.80
CA GLY A 85 13.37 -13.81 8.90
C GLY A 85 12.86 -14.21 7.51
N SER A 86 11.59 -13.95 7.19
CA SER A 86 11.00 -14.24 5.89
C SER A 86 11.44 -13.18 4.86
N GLU A 87 11.53 -13.54 3.58
CA GLU A 87 11.70 -12.52 2.54
C GLU A 87 10.33 -11.99 2.10
N ASP A 88 10.11 -10.68 2.22
CA ASP A 88 8.92 -10.00 1.69
C ASP A 88 9.22 -8.52 1.42
N THR A 89 8.25 -7.80 0.87
CA THR A 89 8.29 -6.35 0.67
C THR A 89 8.31 -5.57 1.98
N LEU A 90 8.92 -4.38 1.99
CA LEU A 90 8.86 -3.46 3.12
C LEU A 90 7.42 -3.13 3.51
N GLY A 91 6.54 -2.91 2.52
CA GLY A 91 5.11 -2.64 2.74
C GLY A 91 4.41 -3.76 3.52
N SER A 92 4.57 -5.02 3.08
CA SER A 92 4.02 -6.20 3.77
C SER A 92 4.57 -6.33 5.20
N LYS A 93 5.88 -6.15 5.39
CA LYS A 93 6.51 -6.29 6.72
C LYS A 93 6.15 -5.16 7.68
N LEU A 94 5.97 -3.94 7.18
CA LEU A 94 5.46 -2.82 7.99
C LEU A 94 4.00 -3.04 8.36
N ALA A 95 3.18 -3.55 7.43
CA ALA A 95 1.77 -3.88 7.69
C ALA A 95 1.60 -4.96 8.76
N SER A 96 2.47 -5.99 8.75
CA SER A 96 2.42 -7.08 9.74
C SER A 96 3.11 -6.75 11.06
N GLY A 97 3.83 -5.62 11.13
CA GLY A 97 4.66 -5.25 12.28
C GLY A 97 5.95 -6.06 12.39
N ALA A 98 6.30 -6.85 11.37
CA ALA A 98 7.58 -7.58 11.30
C ALA A 98 8.78 -6.65 11.11
N LEU A 99 8.54 -5.40 10.69
CA LEU A 99 9.57 -4.37 10.50
C LEU A 99 9.06 -3.02 11.04
N SER A 100 9.95 -2.24 11.66
CA SER A 100 9.65 -0.86 12.07
C SER A 100 9.99 0.16 10.98
N PHE A 101 9.38 1.35 11.07
CA PHE A 101 9.66 2.46 10.15
C PHE A 101 11.15 2.88 10.16
N ASP A 102 11.81 2.84 11.32
CA ASP A 102 13.22 3.18 11.42
C ASP A 102 14.13 2.14 10.75
N GLU A 103 13.76 0.85 10.80
CA GLU A 103 14.47 -0.19 10.06
C GLU A 103 14.24 -0.05 8.55
N ALA A 104 12.99 0.19 8.13
CA ALA A 104 12.65 0.42 6.74
C ALA A 104 13.46 1.59 6.15
N ARG A 105 13.57 2.71 6.86
CA ARG A 105 14.39 3.87 6.43
C ARG A 105 15.87 3.53 6.26
N ARG A 106 16.44 2.71 7.15
CA ARG A 106 17.84 2.26 7.02
C ARG A 106 18.03 1.42 5.77
N ILE A 107 17.09 0.53 5.47
CA ILE A 107 17.12 -0.32 4.27
C ILE A 107 17.02 0.55 3.01
N ILE A 108 16.02 1.42 2.94
CA ILE A 108 15.83 2.36 1.80
C ILE A 108 17.10 3.17 1.55
N THR A 109 17.72 3.69 2.61
CA THR A 109 18.96 4.46 2.50
C THR A 109 20.11 3.59 2.01
N SER A 110 20.24 2.35 2.51
CA SER A 110 21.29 1.42 2.09
C SER A 110 21.17 1.01 0.61
N GLU A 111 19.96 0.76 0.13
CA GLU A 111 19.72 0.42 -1.28
C GLU A 111 20.07 1.58 -2.22
N PHE A 112 19.85 2.82 -1.78
CA PHE A 112 20.18 4.02 -2.56
C PHE A 112 21.69 4.20 -2.79
N TRP A 113 22.54 3.74 -1.87
CA TRP A 113 24.00 3.81 -2.01
C TRP A 113 24.62 2.58 -2.71
N ASN A 114 23.84 1.53 -2.93
CA ASN A 114 24.27 0.29 -3.62
C ASN A 114 23.88 0.25 -5.11
N SER A 115 23.20 1.29 -5.64
CA SER A 115 22.89 1.47 -7.07
C SER A 115 23.77 2.55 -7.69
#